data_AF-A0A9W6LRQ1-F1
#
_entry.id   AF-A0A9W6LRQ1-F1
#
_cell.length_a   1.000
_cell.length_b   1.000
_cell.length_c   1.000
_cell.angle_alpha   90.00
_cell.angle_beta   90.00
_cell.angle_gamma   90.00
#
_symmetry.space_group_name_H-M   'P 1'
#
loop_
_entity.id
_entity.type
_entity.pdbx_description
1 polymer ?
#
loop_
_entity_poly.entity_id
_entity_poly.type
_entity_poly.pdbx_seq_one_letter_code
_entity_poly.pdbx_strand_id
1 'polypeptide(L)' 'MTGEELRQARVALALTLDEFARLVRVSSGRTVRKWEDGEREVPGPVAVLVELFLSSPDAWRCRCRMSDMADAFRCKCR' A
#
# COMPACT_ATOMS: atom_id res chain seq x y z
N MET A 1 -6.63 -11.32 5.52
CA MET A 1 -7.03 -10.02 6.10
C MET A 1 -8.36 -9.58 5.51
N THR A 2 -9.15 -8.83 6.27
CA THR A 2 -10.43 -8.26 5.83
C THR A 2 -10.22 -6.92 5.10
N GLY A 3 -11.25 -6.44 4.39
CA GLY A 3 -11.22 -5.11 3.75
C GLY A 3 -10.99 -3.97 4.74
N GLU A 4 -11.60 -4.05 5.92
CA GLU A 4 -11.43 -3.04 6.97
C GLU A 4 -10.01 -3.04 7.54
N GLU A 5 -9.41 -4.22 7.77
CA GLU A 5 -8.00 -4.32 8.20
C GLU A 5 -7.06 -3.71 7.15
N LEU A 6 -7.32 -3.95 5.86
CA LEU A 6 -6.55 -3.33 4.78
C LEU A 6 -6.67 -1.80 4.79
N ARG A 7 -7.88 -1.27 4.99
CA ARG A 7 -8.14 0.18 5.06
C ARG A 7 -7.36 0.80 6.21
N GLN A 8 -7.42 0.20 7.39
CA GLN A 8 -6.71 0.67 8.58
C GLN A 8 -5.20 0.66 8.36
N ALA A 9 -4.67 -0.41 7.77
CA ALA A 9 -3.24 -0.50 7.44
C ALA A 9 -2.81 0.57 6.44
N ARG A 10 -3.57 0.78 5.35
CA ARG A 10 -3.25 1.82 4.36
C ARG A 10 -3.23 3.22 4.97
N VAL A 11 -4.20 3.53 5.83
CA VAL A 11 -4.25 4.81 6.56
C VAL A 11 -3.07 4.94 7.52
N ALA A 12 -2.69 3.87 8.23
CA ALA A 12 -1.51 3.86 9.10
C ALA A 12 -0.20 4.06 8.34
N LEU A 13 -0.13 3.59 7.09
CA LEU A 13 0.98 3.83 6.18
C LEU A 13 0.95 5.26 5.57
N ALA A 14 -0.09 6.04 5.84
CA ALA A 14 -0.35 7.37 5.30
C ALA A 14 -0.40 7.40 3.76
N LEU A 15 -1.00 6.37 3.16
CA LEU A 15 -1.14 6.24 1.70
C LEU A 15 -2.57 6.52 1.24
N THR A 16 -2.70 7.23 0.13
CA THR A 16 -3.94 7.28 -0.64
C THR A 16 -4.22 5.93 -1.31
N LEU A 17 -5.45 5.75 -1.83
CA LEU A 17 -5.82 4.54 -2.57
C LEU A 17 -4.93 4.32 -3.79
N ASP A 18 -4.62 5.38 -4.54
CA ASP A 18 -3.80 5.28 -5.76
C ASP A 18 -2.32 5.04 -5.45
N GLU A 19 -1.78 5.65 -4.39
CA GLU A 19 -0.41 5.36 -3.96
C GLU A 19 -0.26 3.94 -3.45
N PHE A 20 -1.23 3.45 -2.67
CA PHE A 20 -1.25 2.05 -2.25
C PHE A 20 -1.33 1.11 -3.46
N ALA A 21 -2.19 1.42 -4.44
CA ALA A 21 -2.29 0.62 -5.66
C ALA A 21 -0.96 0.54 -6.42
N ARG A 22 -0.22 1.65 -6.53
CA ARG A 22 1.12 1.67 -7.12
C ARG A 22 2.10 0.82 -6.31
N LEU A 23 2.10 0.97 -4.99
CA LEU A 23 2.97 0.21 -4.08
C LEU A 23 2.80 -1.30 -4.25
N VAL A 24 1.56 -1.79 -4.36
CA VAL A 24 1.25 -3.22 -4.54
C VAL A 24 1.07 -3.64 -6.01
N ARG A 25 1.43 -2.77 -6.97
CA ARG A 25 1.46 -3.06 -8.42
C ARG A 25 0.10 -3.49 -9.00
N VAL A 26 -0.99 -2.83 -8.59
CA VAL A 26 -2.33 -3.05 -9.15
C VAL A 26 -2.86 -1.83 -9.90
N SER A 27 -3.93 -2.05 -10.66
CA SER A 27 -4.35 -1.14 -11.73
C SER A 27 -4.74 0.27 -11.29
N SER A 28 -5.38 0.43 -10.13
CA SER A 28 -5.83 1.75 -9.64
C SER A 28 -6.32 1.67 -8.20
N GLY A 29 -6.50 2.84 -7.56
CA GLY A 29 -7.17 2.96 -6.27
C GLY A 29 -8.62 2.44 -6.27
N ARG A 30 -9.30 2.36 -7.43
CA ARG A 30 -10.62 1.72 -7.54
C ARG A 30 -10.55 0.23 -7.20
N THR A 31 -9.48 -0.46 -7.58
CA THR A 31 -9.28 -1.88 -7.23
C THR A 31 -9.11 -2.03 -5.73
N VAL A 32 -8.30 -1.16 -5.11
CA VAL A 32 -8.07 -1.15 -3.66
C VAL A 32 -9.37 -0.87 -2.89
N ARG A 33 -10.14 0.13 -3.34
CA ARG A 33 -11.43 0.46 -2.73
C ARG A 33 -12.40 -0.73 -2.72
N LYS A 34 -12.48 -1.50 -3.81
CA LYS A 34 -13.33 -2.71 -3.85
C LYS A 34 -12.91 -3.75 -2.82
N TRP A 35 -11.63 -3.83 -2.49
CA TRP A 35 -11.16 -4.69 -1.40
C TRP A 35 -11.56 -4.14 -0.04
N GLU A 36 -11.35 -2.84 0.18
CA GLU A 36 -11.67 -2.16 1.45
C GLU A 36 -13.18 -2.18 1.76
N ASP A 37 -14.02 -1.98 0.75
CA ASP A 37 -15.48 -1.99 0.86
C ASP A 37 -16.04 -3.43 0.97
N GLY A 38 -15.20 -4.46 0.85
CA GLY A 38 -15.60 -5.88 0.91
C GLY A 38 -16.30 -6.41 -0.34
N GLU A 39 -16.42 -5.59 -1.41
CA GLU A 39 -16.95 -6.03 -2.71
C GLU A 39 -16.09 -7.14 -3.35
N ARG A 40 -14.81 -7.19 -2.99
CA ARG A 40 -13.85 -8.21 -3.44
C ARG A 40 -12.96 -8.63 -2.29
N GLU A 41 -12.58 -9.90 -2.28
CA GLU A 41 -11.63 -10.42 -1.30
C GLU A 41 -10.24 -9.80 -1.50
N VAL A 42 -9.52 -9.55 -0.40
CA VAL A 42 -8.14 -9.09 -0.43
C VAL A 42 -7.24 -10.25 -0.89
N PRO A 43 -6.46 -10.10 -1.98
CA PRO A 43 -5.58 -11.17 -2.43
C PRO A 43 -4.53 -11.54 -1.36
N GLY A 44 -4.29 -12.83 -1.15
CA GLY A 44 -3.30 -13.32 -0.18
C GLY A 44 -1.92 -12.65 -0.27
N PRO A 45 -1.32 -12.48 -1.46
CA PRO A 45 -0.05 -11.75 -1.61
C PRO A 45 -0.11 -10.30 -1.13
N VAL A 46 -1.26 -9.62 -1.30
CA VAL A 46 -1.44 -8.24 -0.82
C VAL A 46 -1.47 -8.21 0.71
N ALA A 47 -2.13 -9.17 1.35
CA ALA A 47 -2.14 -9.28 2.81
C ALA A 47 -0.72 -9.45 3.38
N VAL A 48 0.10 -10.34 2.78
CA VAL A 48 1.50 -10.55 3.17
C VAL A 48 2.34 -9.28 2.99
N LEU A 49 2.16 -8.55 1.89
CA LEU A 49 2.86 -7.28 1.66
C LEU A 49 2.49 -6.22 2.70
N VAL A 50 1.22 -6.13 3.07
CA VAL A 50 0.75 -5.18 4.09
C VAL A 50 1.37 -5.48 5.45
N GLU A 51 1.40 -6.75 5.86
CA GLU A 51 2.06 -7.18 7.09
C GLU A 51 3.56 -6.85 7.07
N LEU A 52 4.24 -7.06 5.93
CA LEU A 52 5.64 -6.67 5.74
C LEU A 52 5.83 -5.15 5.88
N PHE A 53 4.98 -4.34 5.25
CA PHE A 53 5.11 -2.88 5.29
C PHE A 53 4.86 -2.29 6.67
N LEU A 54 3.98 -2.90 7.46
CA LEU A 54 3.72 -2.51 8.85
C LEU A 54 4.86 -2.93 9.79
N SER A 55 5.42 -4.13 9.61
CA SER A 55 6.51 -4.65 10.44
C SER A 55 7.88 -4.08 10.07
N SER A 56 8.08 -3.69 8.81
CA SER A 56 9.36 -3.21 8.27
C SER A 56 9.17 -1.95 7.42
N PRO A 57 9.06 -0.76 8.05
CA PRO A 57 8.80 0.49 7.32
C PRO A 57 9.84 0.81 6.22
N ASP A 58 11.09 0.41 6.41
CA ASP A 58 12.17 0.63 5.45
C ASP A 58 12.02 -0.18 4.16
N ALA A 59 11.22 -1.26 4.18
CA ALA A 59 10.98 -2.12 3.02
C ALA A 59 10.27 -1.39 1.86
N TRP A 60 9.58 -0.27 2.15
CA TRP A 60 8.86 0.50 1.14
C TRP A 60 9.13 2.02 1.20
N ARG A 61 9.65 2.56 2.31
CA ARG A 61 9.90 4.01 2.46
C ARG A 61 11.18 4.51 1.77
N CYS A 62 12.10 3.64 1.37
CA CYS A 62 13.36 4.02 0.72
C CYS A 62 13.21 4.16 -0.81
N ARG A 63 13.26 5.41 -1.33
CA ARG A 63 13.03 5.74 -2.76
C ARG A 63 14.21 5.53 -3.72
N CYS A 64 15.36 5.06 -3.26
CA CYS A 64 16.55 4.94 -4.13
C CYS A 64 16.31 4.06 -5.38
N ARG A 65 15.22 3.28 -5.42
CA ARG A 65 14.86 2.39 -6.55
C ARG A 65 13.39 2.41 -6.98
N MET A 66 12.54 3.34 -6.51
CA MET A 66 11.10 3.37 -6.84
C MET A 66 10.68 4.71 -7.47
N SER A 67 10.97 4.87 -8.77
CA SER A 67 10.74 6.10 -9.54
C SER A 67 9.26 6.45 -9.74
N ASP A 68 8.36 5.47 -9.69
CA ASP A 68 6.91 5.62 -9.90
C ASP A 68 6.12 6.03 -8.63
N MET A 69 6.81 6.11 -7.48
CA MET A 69 6.29 6.51 -6.17
C MET A 69 6.83 7.88 -5.72
N ALA A 70 7.28 8.71 -6.66
CA ALA A 70 8.01 9.94 -6.38
C ALA A 70 7.20 11.04 -5.65
N ASP A 71 5.88 11.00 -5.71
CA ASP A 71 5.02 12.04 -5.14
C ASP A 71 4.55 11.75 -3.71
N ALA A 72 4.61 10.49 -3.28
CA ALA A 72 4.01 10.06 -2.00
C ALA A 72 4.78 10.55 -0.77
N PHE A 73 6.12 10.51 -0.76
CA PHE A 73 6.93 10.99 0.39
C PHE A 73 8.37 11.35 0.01
N ARG A 74 8.96 12.36 0.67
CA ARG A 74 10.39 12.70 0.55
C ARG A 74 11.24 11.69 1.31
N CYS A 75 11.97 10.83 0.60
CA CYS A 75 12.98 9.95 1.19
C CYS A 75 14.08 10.78 1.87
N LYS A 76 14.45 10.40 3.09
CA LYS A 76 15.51 11.07 3.89
C LYS A 76 16.91 10.47 3.68
N CYS A 77 17.11 9.58 2.71
CA CYS A 77 18.43 9.03 2.37
C CYS A 77 19.33 10.07 1.63
N ARG A 78 19.20 11.34 1.98
CA ARG A 78 20.03 12.45 1.51
C ARG A 78 20.57 13.20 2.71
#